data_AF-A0A6D2G6J8-F1
#
_entry.id   AF-A0A6D2G6J8-F1
#
_cell.length_a   1.000
_cell.length_b   1.000
_cell.length_c   1.000
_cell.angle_alpha   90.00
_cell.angle_beta   90.00
_cell.angle_gamma   90.00
#
_symmetry.space_group_name_H-M   'P 1'
#
loop_
_entity.id
_entity.type
_entity.pdbx_description
1 polymer ?
#
loop_
_entity_poly.entity_id
_entity_poly.type
_entity_poly.pdbx_seq_one_letter_code
_entity_poly.pdbx_strand_id
1 'polypeptide(L)' 'MDEKKLKAFAAELAKGLKTEADLNQFFRMLTKLTAETALNTELTDHLGYEKNAPKKALIPVTATRRKPCFVMAARLS' A
#
# COMPACT_ATOMS: atom_id res chain seq x y z
N MET A 1 -4.21 -20.30 11.63
CA MET A 1 -3.20 -21.38 11.73
C MET A 1 -3.94 -22.69 11.99
N ASP A 2 -3.60 -23.74 11.26
CA ASP A 2 -4.23 -25.06 11.40
C ASP A 2 -3.51 -25.91 12.45
N GLU A 3 -4.18 -26.90 13.05
CA GLU A 3 -3.60 -27.74 14.12
C GLU A 3 -2.29 -28.44 13.68
N LYS A 4 -2.25 -28.95 12.44
CA LYS A 4 -1.05 -29.60 11.88
C LYS A 4 0.14 -28.65 11.82
N LYS A 5 -0.09 -27.38 11.47
CA LYS A 5 0.97 -26.37 11.41
C LYS A 5 1.43 -25.98 12.82
N LEU A 6 0.50 -25.94 13.78
CA LEU A 6 0.83 -25.66 15.17
C LEU A 6 1.70 -26.76 15.80
N LYS A 7 1.40 -28.03 15.51
CA LYS A 7 2.23 -29.18 15.93
C LYS A 7 3.61 -29.17 15.30
N ALA A 8 3.72 -28.86 14.01
CA ALA A 8 5.00 -28.75 13.33
C ALA A 8 5.86 -27.62 13.94
N PHE A 9 5.26 -26.48 14.22
CA PHE A 9 5.91 -25.35 14.87
C PHE A 9 6.40 -25.71 16.29
N ALA A 10 5.57 -26.37 17.10
CA ALA A 10 5.96 -26.83 18.43
C ALA A 10 7.15 -27.81 18.39
N ALA A 11 7.18 -28.71 17.40
CA ALA A 11 8.29 -29.65 17.20
C ALA A 11 9.59 -28.95 16.78
N GLU A 12 9.50 -27.82 16.07
CA GLU A 12 10.66 -27.00 15.72
C GLU A 12 11.20 -26.24 16.93
N LEU A 13 10.31 -25.64 17.73
CA LEU A 13 10.68 -24.96 18.99
C LEU A 13 11.34 -25.91 19.99
N ALA A 14 10.85 -27.15 20.10
CA ALA A 14 11.42 -28.16 21.00
C ALA A 14 12.88 -28.55 20.66
N LYS A 15 13.36 -28.28 19.44
CA LYS A 15 14.77 -28.52 19.06
C LYS A 15 15.70 -27.42 19.56
N GLY A 16 15.19 -26.20 19.68
CA GLY A 16 15.96 -25.00 20.02
C GLY A 16 15.82 -24.52 21.47
N LEU A 17 14.70 -24.83 22.13
CA LEU A 17 14.37 -24.35 23.47
C LEU A 17 14.47 -25.52 24.46
N LYS A 18 15.46 -25.46 25.36
CA LYS A 18 15.73 -26.55 26.33
C LYS A 18 15.30 -26.18 27.75
N THR A 19 15.17 -24.89 28.04
CA THR A 19 14.81 -24.39 29.36
C THR A 19 13.55 -23.54 29.31
N GLU A 20 12.86 -23.44 30.44
CA GLU A 20 11.73 -22.54 30.62
C GLU A 20 12.12 -21.08 30.40
N ALA A 21 13.36 -20.70 30.76
CA ALA A 21 13.88 -19.36 30.55
C ALA A 21 13.98 -19.01 29.06
N ASP A 22 14.49 -19.94 28.24
CA ASP A 22 14.57 -19.76 26.77
C ASP A 22 13.17 -19.60 26.17
N LEU A 23 12.21 -20.40 26.67
CA LEU A 23 10.83 -20.34 26.23
C LEU A 23 10.18 -19.00 26.57
N ASN A 24 10.37 -18.51 27.79
CA ASN A 24 9.87 -17.20 28.22
C ASN A 24 10.50 -16.06 27.41
N GLN A 25 11.81 -16.11 27.16
CA GLN A 25 12.49 -15.13 26.32
C GLN A 25 11.95 -15.14 24.89
N PHE A 26 11.76 -16.32 24.30
CA PHE A 26 11.20 -16.48 22.97
C PHE A 26 9.80 -15.88 22.87
N PHE A 27 8.91 -16.19 23.82
CA PHE A 27 7.56 -15.63 23.84
C PHE A 27 7.57 -14.11 23.95
N ARG A 28 8.42 -13.52 24.81
CA ARG A 28 8.55 -12.05 24.91
C ARG A 28 8.96 -11.42 23.58
N MET A 29 9.92 -12.02 22.87
CA MET A 29 10.32 -11.55 21.54
C MET A 29 9.19 -11.69 20.51
N LEU A 30 8.48 -12.81 20.53
CA LEU A 30 7.36 -13.09 19.62
C LEU A 30 6.22 -12.09 19.81
N THR A 31 5.85 -11.80 21.06
CA THR A 31 4.83 -10.80 21.39
C THR A 31 5.24 -9.42 20.88
N LYS A 32 6.50 -9.02 21.10
CA LYS A 32 7.02 -7.74 20.62
C LYS A 32 6.92 -7.64 19.08
N LEU A 33 7.43 -8.63 18.36
CA LEU A 33 7.39 -8.65 16.89
C LEU A 33 5.96 -8.66 16.34
N THR A 34 5.05 -9.39 16.98
CA THR A 34 3.65 -9.46 16.57
C THR A 34 2.97 -8.10 16.78
N ALA A 35 3.21 -7.45 17.91
CA ALA A 35 2.69 -6.12 18.20
C ALA A 35 3.24 -5.08 17.23
N GLU A 36 4.55 -5.07 16.98
CA GLU A 36 5.18 -4.17 16.00
C GLU A 36 4.63 -4.39 14.59
N THR A 37 4.41 -5.65 14.19
CA THR A 37 3.84 -5.97 12.88
C THR A 37 2.38 -5.55 12.78
N ALA A 38 1.57 -5.81 13.81
CA ALA A 38 0.16 -5.39 13.84
C ALA A 38 0.06 -3.87 13.75
N LEU A 39 0.84 -3.14 14.56
CA LEU A 39 0.89 -1.67 14.52
C LEU A 39 1.39 -1.16 13.16
N ASN A 40 2.39 -1.79 12.55
CA ASN A 40 2.90 -1.37 11.24
C ASN A 40 1.90 -1.64 10.10
N THR A 41 1.15 -2.75 10.16
CA THR A 41 0.04 -3.02 9.24
C THR A 41 -1.09 -2.03 9.45
N GLU A 42 -1.49 -1.75 10.69
CA GLU A 42 -2.50 -0.73 10.99
C GLU A 42 -2.07 0.64 10.48
N LEU A 43 -0.80 1.04 10.62
CA LEU A 43 -0.29 2.28 10.03
C LEU A 43 -0.35 2.25 8.50
N THR A 44 -0.05 1.12 7.86
CA THR A 44 -0.10 1.00 6.39
C THR A 44 -1.53 1.04 5.87
N ASP A 45 -2.48 0.39 6.57
CA ASP A 45 -3.90 0.34 6.23
C ASP A 45 -4.63 1.66 6.58
N HIS A 46 -4.21 2.37 7.64
CA HIS A 46 -4.73 3.70 7.98
C HIS A 46 -4.09 4.84 7.19
N LEU A 47 -2.93 4.63 6.58
CA LEU A 47 -2.36 5.53 5.58
C LEU A 47 -2.99 5.27 4.22
N GLY A 48 -4.33 5.27 4.14
CA GLY A 48 -5.12 5.41 2.91
C GLY A 48 -4.86 6.71 2.13
N TYR A 49 -3.64 7.24 2.18
CA TYR A 49 -3.09 8.08 1.16
C TYR A 49 -2.86 7.22 -0.08
N GLU A 50 -3.78 7.35 -1.03
CA GLU A 50 -3.45 7.57 -2.44
C GLU A 50 -2.38 8.68 -2.53
N LYS A 51 -1.15 8.40 -2.07
CA LYS A 51 -0.01 9.27 -2.29
C LYS A 51 0.36 9.05 -3.75
N ASN A 52 -0.29 9.86 -4.59
CA ASN A 52 -0.16 9.95 -6.04
C ASN A 52 -1.21 9.18 -6.86
N ALA A 53 -2.50 9.22 -6.51
CA ALA A 53 -3.48 9.30 -7.59
C ALA A 53 -3.14 10.56 -8.39
N PRO A 54 -2.69 10.48 -9.66
CA PRO A 54 -2.71 11.66 -10.49
C PRO A 54 -4.18 12.08 -10.52
N LYS A 55 -4.50 13.24 -9.95
CA LYS A 55 -5.78 13.88 -10.18
C LYS A 55 -5.95 13.80 -11.69
N LYS A 56 -6.91 12.98 -12.16
CA LYS A 56 -7.34 13.03 -13.56
C LYS A 56 -7.91 14.43 -13.71
N ALA A 57 -7.03 15.38 -13.99
CA ALA A 57 -7.34 16.60 -14.67
C ALA A 57 -7.73 16.15 -16.09
N LEU A 58 -8.89 15.53 -16.21
CA LEU A 58 -9.61 15.48 -17.46
C LEU A 58 -10.24 16.86 -17.63
N ILE A 59 -9.37 17.85 -17.82
CA ILE A 59 -9.68 19.00 -18.64
C ILE A 59 -9.73 18.46 -20.06
N PRO A 60 -10.89 18.45 -20.74
CA PRO A 60 -10.88 18.26 -22.17
C PRO A 60 -10.26 19.51 -22.79
N VAL A 61 -8.94 19.50 -22.93
CA VAL A 61 -8.23 20.28 -23.94
C VAL A 61 -8.73 19.76 -25.28
N THR A 62 -9.74 20.43 -25.82
CA THR A 62 -9.91 20.77 -27.25
C THR A 62 -11.32 21.28 -27.51
N ALA A 63 -11.50 22.61 -27.49
CA ALA A 63 -12.55 23.28 -28.26
C ALA A 63 -12.21 24.77 -28.44
N THR A 64 -11.03 25.08 -28.98
CA THR A 64 -10.85 26.38 -29.65
C THR A 64 -11.72 26.36 -30.91
N ARG A 65 -12.95 26.88 -30.77
CA ARG A 65 -13.82 27.27 -31.88
C ARG A 65 -13.04 28.27 -32.73
N ARG A 66 -12.41 27.81 -33.82
CA ARG A 66 -11.82 28.67 -34.83
C ARG A 66 -12.94 29.54 -35.40
N LYS A 67 -12.93 30.84 -35.07
CA LYS A 67 -13.75 31.84 -35.77
C LYS A 67 -13.26 31.86 -37.23
N PRO A 68 -14.12 31.65 -38.24
CA PRO A 68 -13.72 31.90 -39.61
C PRO A 68 -13.62 33.42 -39.78
N CYS A 69 -12.40 33.90 -39.96
CA CYS A 69 -12.12 35.27 -40.38
C CYS A 69 -12.55 35.39 -41.85
N PHE A 70 -13.79 35.87 -42.10
CA PHE A 70 -14.20 36.28 -43.44
C PHE A 70 -13.82 37.75 -43.63
N VAL A 71 -12.66 37.98 -44.23
CA VAL A 71 -12.37 39.22 -44.98
C VAL A 71 -11.60 38.82 -46.23
N MET A 72 -12.33 38.46 -47.29
CA MET A 72 -11.76 38.38 -48.63
C MET A 72 -11.96 39.73 -49.30
N ALA A 73 -10.83 40.38 -49.57
CA ALA A 73 -10.76 41.61 -50.33
C ALA A 73 -11.13 41.34 -51.80
N ALA A 74 -12.00 42.19 -52.36
CA ALA A 74 -12.11 42.37 -53.80
C ALA A 74 -12.02 43.87 -54.08
N ARG A 75 -10.82 44.32 -54.41
CA ARG A 75 -10.55 45.58 -55.11
C ARG A 75 -10.25 45.15 -56.54
N LEU A 76 -11.15 45.42 -57.48
CA LEU A 76 -10.87 45.22 -58.90
C LEU A 76 -11.44 46.40 -59.67
N SER A 77 -10.49 47.14 -60.27
CA SER A 77 -10.54 48.08 -61.40
C SER A 77 -11.65 49.11 -61.48
#